data_AF-A0AAD9Q6E1-F1
#
_entry.id   AF-A0AAD9Q6E1-F1
#
_cell.length_a   1.000
_cell.length_b   1.000
_cell.length_c   1.000
_cell.angle_alpha   90.00
_cell.angle_beta   90.00
_cell.angle_gamma   90.00
#
_symmetry.space_group_name_H-M   'P 1'
#
loop_
_entity.id
_entity.type
_entity.pdbx_description
1 polymer ?
#
loop_
_entity_poly.entity_id
_entity_poly.type
_entity_poly.pdbx_seq_one_letter_code
_entity_poly.pdbx_strand_id
1 'polypeptide(L)'
;MKTKSPGFSIKRVRNYRGLNEKSLQEDLHDVPWWVTSLFDNIDDVTHAWELLFKDVLDTHIPTRIAKIRKKSLPWVTGEIRKEMNKRYKLLRKCDGTRNTSAFWEEHKRTRNKVTKMLREAESTFWLNQFKKAKNAKDFWNTVTEVMNLHQKHKQIGPMQHSSSSELITSKTGKAELINDFFVNIGKNLADKHHRREHKAQTTDLSDFYNRVTPTISDLSTCKLKLASDLNKLKPRKAAGPDGIQAKDLVVAGNSAIDGPNTIFKPTDRKMGIPLSRAVEIIKSGKLLFSPQLGSLQSRASATYLGWYVFIQPNTVLVVSKPPAITR
;
A
#
# COMPACT_ATOMS: atom_id res chain seq x y z
N MET A 1 -2.89 -20.22 -29.29
CA MET A 1 -1.74 -19.38 -28.86
C MET A 1 -1.13 -19.95 -27.58
N LYS A 2 0.13 -20.41 -27.62
CA LYS A 2 0.86 -20.81 -26.40
C LYS A 2 1.27 -19.53 -25.66
N THR A 3 0.52 -19.12 -24.64
CA THR A 3 0.94 -18.02 -23.78
C THR A 3 2.18 -18.46 -22.99
N LYS A 4 3.27 -17.66 -23.00
CA LYS A 4 4.44 -17.91 -22.15
C LYS A 4 3.95 -18.13 -20.72
N SER A 5 4.42 -19.20 -20.07
CA SER A 5 4.02 -19.54 -18.70
C SER A 5 4.17 -18.29 -17.81
N PRO A 6 3.12 -17.87 -17.10
CA PRO A 6 3.17 -16.66 -16.31
C PRO A 6 4.28 -16.81 -15.26
N GLY A 7 5.22 -15.87 -15.27
CA GLY A 7 6.31 -15.86 -14.30
C GLY A 7 5.79 -15.89 -12.87
N PHE A 8 6.61 -16.42 -11.95
CA PHE A 8 6.31 -16.44 -10.52
C PHE A 8 7.03 -15.28 -9.83
N SER A 9 6.42 -14.79 -8.76
CA SER A 9 7.06 -13.95 -7.75
C SER A 9 7.18 -14.78 -6.47
N ILE A 10 8.36 -14.72 -5.85
CA ILE A 10 8.61 -15.37 -4.57
C ILE A 10 8.37 -14.32 -3.50
N LYS A 11 7.50 -14.61 -2.53
CA LYS A 11 7.24 -13.74 -1.38
C LYS A 11 7.36 -14.53 -0.09
N ARG A 12 7.93 -13.93 0.95
CA ARG A 12 7.86 -14.45 2.32
C ARG A 12 6.50 -14.06 2.90
N VAL A 13 5.76 -15.02 3.44
CA VAL A 13 4.41 -14.82 3.98
C VAL A 13 4.26 -15.62 5.27
N ARG A 14 3.67 -15.02 6.30
CA ARG A 14 3.36 -15.72 7.56
C ARG A 14 2.24 -16.76 7.39
N ASN A 15 2.39 -17.90 8.05
CA ASN A 15 1.43 -19.00 7.98
C ASN A 15 0.49 -19.01 9.19
N TYR A 16 -0.63 -18.29 9.09
CA TYR A 16 -1.66 -18.25 10.13
C TYR A 16 -2.55 -19.51 10.22
N ARG A 17 -2.23 -20.58 9.47
CA ARG A 17 -3.09 -21.76 9.42
C ARG A 17 -2.88 -22.59 10.69
N GLY A 18 -3.95 -22.77 11.48
CA GLY A 18 -3.90 -23.54 12.71
C GLY A 18 -3.30 -22.78 13.90
N LEU A 19 -3.26 -21.44 13.82
CA LEU A 19 -2.81 -20.60 14.91
C LEU A 19 -3.71 -20.73 16.14
N ASN A 20 -3.11 -21.00 17.30
CA ASN A 20 -3.76 -20.89 18.59
C ASN A 20 -3.53 -19.48 19.14
N GLU A 21 -4.53 -18.61 18.98
CA GLU A 21 -4.41 -17.19 19.38
C GLU A 21 -4.19 -17.02 20.88
N LYS A 22 -4.76 -17.91 21.72
CA LYS A 22 -4.60 -17.85 23.18
C LYS A 22 -3.15 -18.11 23.60
N SER A 23 -2.55 -19.17 23.07
CA SER A 23 -1.16 -19.52 23.39
C SER A 23 -0.18 -18.45 22.92
N LEU A 24 -0.41 -17.82 21.75
CA LEU A 24 0.37 -16.65 21.33
C LEU A 24 0.22 -15.48 22.32
N GLN A 25 -1.00 -15.21 22.78
CA GLN A 25 -1.29 -14.11 23.70
C GLN A 25 -0.71 -14.33 25.10
N GLU A 26 -0.66 -15.58 25.55
CA GLU A 26 -0.01 -15.99 26.80
C GLU A 26 1.51 -15.77 26.71
N ASP A 27 2.17 -16.29 25.67
CA ASP A 27 3.61 -16.10 25.48
C ASP A 27 3.99 -14.62 25.34
N LEU A 28 3.15 -13.81 24.68
CA LEU A 28 3.36 -12.36 24.56
C LEU A 28 3.22 -11.60 25.89
N HIS A 29 2.42 -12.10 26.82
CA HIS A 29 2.29 -11.54 28.16
C HIS A 29 3.55 -11.79 28.99
N ASP A 30 4.20 -12.94 28.77
CA ASP A 30 5.40 -13.34 29.52
C ASP A 30 6.70 -12.74 28.95
N VAL A 31 6.63 -12.06 27.80
CA VAL A 31 7.78 -11.34 27.24
C VAL A 31 8.25 -10.25 28.22
N PRO A 32 9.56 -10.18 28.54
CA PRO A 32 10.11 -9.17 29.41
C PRO A 32 10.27 -7.82 28.69
N TRP A 33 9.15 -7.14 28.40
CA TRP A 33 9.12 -5.86 27.67
C TRP A 33 9.93 -4.76 28.35
N TRP A 34 10.16 -4.85 29.66
CA TRP A 34 10.97 -3.90 30.43
C TRP A 34 12.43 -3.80 29.94
N VAL A 35 12.95 -4.84 29.27
CA VAL A 35 14.31 -4.84 28.70
C VAL A 35 14.47 -3.71 27.67
N THR A 36 13.41 -3.32 26.96
CA THR A 36 13.50 -2.23 25.98
C THR A 36 13.76 -0.88 26.66
N SER A 37 13.42 -0.71 27.93
CA SER A 37 13.64 0.52 28.70
C SER A 37 15.10 0.71 29.14
N LEU A 38 15.98 -0.26 28.89
CA LEU A 38 17.41 -0.15 29.19
C LEU A 38 18.17 0.70 28.16
N PHE A 39 17.57 0.94 26.98
CA PHE A 39 18.21 1.68 25.90
C PHE A 39 17.78 3.16 25.91
N ASP A 40 18.74 4.06 25.71
CA ASP A 40 18.49 5.49 25.65
C ASP A 40 18.06 5.96 24.24
N ASN A 41 18.43 5.23 23.18
CA ASN A 41 18.11 5.59 21.80
C ASN A 41 16.80 4.91 21.35
N ILE A 42 15.89 5.68 20.77
CA ILE A 42 14.60 5.19 20.27
C ILE A 42 14.76 4.09 19.22
N ASP A 43 15.82 4.15 18.41
CA ASP A 43 16.10 3.15 17.40
C ASP A 43 16.48 1.81 18.03
N ASP A 44 17.23 1.83 19.13
CA ASP A 44 17.60 0.63 19.88
C ASP A 44 16.40 0.08 20.66
N VAL A 45 15.58 0.96 21.27
CA VAL A 45 14.34 0.59 21.96
C VAL A 45 13.37 -0.11 20.99
N THR A 46 13.16 0.47 19.81
CA THR A 46 12.26 -0.08 18.79
C THR A 46 12.80 -1.36 18.19
N HIS A 47 14.12 -1.45 17.97
CA HIS A 47 14.74 -2.68 17.48
C HIS A 47 14.66 -3.82 18.51
N ALA A 48 14.90 -3.55 19.79
CA ALA A 48 14.75 -4.54 20.87
C ALA A 48 13.30 -5.05 20.97
N TRP A 49 12.33 -4.14 20.89
CA TRP A 49 10.91 -4.52 20.83
C TRP A 49 10.61 -5.40 19.62
N GLU A 50 11.10 -5.02 18.43
CA GLU A 50 10.89 -5.76 17.19
C GLU A 50 11.44 -7.19 17.28
N LEU A 51 12.62 -7.37 17.87
CA LEU A 51 13.24 -8.68 18.08
C LEU A 51 12.42 -9.56 19.01
N LEU A 52 12.05 -9.05 20.19
CA LEU A 52 11.25 -9.80 21.17
C LEU A 52 9.88 -10.20 20.58
N PHE A 53 9.22 -9.27 19.89
CA PHE A 53 7.93 -9.54 19.29
C PHE A 53 8.03 -10.57 18.15
N LYS A 54 9.07 -10.48 17.30
CA LYS A 54 9.28 -11.42 16.21
C LYS A 54 9.63 -12.82 16.69
N ASP A 55 10.36 -12.96 17.78
CA ASP A 55 10.74 -14.25 18.35
C ASP A 55 9.51 -15.09 18.73
N VAL A 56 8.58 -14.48 19.47
CA VAL A 56 7.29 -15.11 19.81
C VAL A 56 6.46 -15.37 18.55
N LEU A 57 6.38 -14.40 17.64
CA LEU A 57 5.62 -14.57 16.40
C LEU A 57 6.17 -15.67 15.50
N ASP A 58 7.48 -15.87 15.41
CA ASP A 58 8.09 -16.87 14.55
C ASP A 58 7.90 -18.29 15.09
N THR A 59 7.73 -18.42 16.42
CA THR A 59 7.34 -19.66 17.09
C THR A 59 5.90 -20.06 16.76
N HIS A 60 4.95 -19.12 16.86
CA HIS A 60 3.52 -19.40 16.66
C HIS A 60 3.06 -19.30 15.20
N ILE A 61 3.67 -18.41 14.43
CA ILE A 61 3.26 -18.05 13.07
C ILE A 61 4.49 -18.02 12.15
N PRO A 62 5.11 -19.19 11.91
CA PRO A 62 6.34 -19.26 11.14
C PRO A 62 6.15 -18.71 9.72
N THR A 63 7.18 -18.03 9.24
CA THR A 63 7.19 -17.53 7.86
C THR A 63 7.44 -18.68 6.89
N ARG A 64 6.77 -18.63 5.74
CA ARG A 64 6.98 -19.57 4.63
C ARG A 64 7.17 -18.84 3.32
N ILE A 65 7.88 -19.50 2.42
CA ILE A 65 8.06 -18.99 1.05
C ILE A 65 6.84 -19.36 0.22
N ALA A 66 6.16 -18.35 -0.32
CA ALA A 66 5.02 -18.51 -1.22
C ALA A 66 5.42 -18.13 -2.66
N LYS A 67 5.21 -19.05 -3.60
CA LYS A 67 5.30 -18.79 -5.04
C LYS A 67 3.97 -18.28 -5.56
N ILE A 68 3.89 -17.00 -5.89
CA ILE A 68 2.68 -16.32 -6.37
C ILE A 68 2.80 -16.09 -7.87
N ARG A 69 1.81 -16.54 -8.65
CA ARG A 69 1.76 -16.29 -10.10
C ARG A 69 1.55 -14.80 -10.38
N LYS A 70 2.37 -14.22 -11.26
CA LYS A 70 2.25 -12.79 -11.66
C LYS A 70 0.94 -12.52 -12.41
N LYS A 71 0.49 -13.47 -13.23
CA LYS A 71 -0.78 -13.39 -13.95
C LYS A 71 -1.58 -14.65 -13.69
N SER A 72 -2.85 -14.48 -13.36
CA SER A 72 -3.82 -15.56 -13.24
C SER A 72 -5.13 -15.10 -13.84
N LEU A 73 -5.86 -16.05 -14.43
CA LEU A 73 -7.23 -15.82 -14.85
C LEU A 73 -8.10 -15.51 -13.61
N PRO A 74 -8.97 -14.48 -13.68
CA PRO A 74 -9.82 -14.07 -12.55
C PRO A 74 -10.77 -15.16 -12.05
N TRP A 75 -11.27 -16.00 -12.96
CA TRP A 75 -12.22 -17.08 -12.64
C TRP A 75 -11.57 -18.36 -12.09
N VAL A 76 -10.23 -18.46 -12.10
CA VAL A 76 -9.55 -19.65 -11.57
C VAL A 76 -9.40 -19.51 -10.05
N THR A 77 -10.18 -20.28 -9.30
CA THR A 77 -10.19 -20.32 -7.83
C THR A 77 -9.14 -21.27 -7.25
N GLY A 78 -8.96 -21.25 -5.93
CA GLY A 78 -8.06 -22.18 -5.23
C GLY A 78 -8.46 -23.65 -5.41
N GLU A 79 -9.76 -23.93 -5.47
CA GLU A 79 -10.32 -25.27 -5.64
C GLU A 79 -10.04 -25.83 -7.03
N ILE A 80 -10.28 -25.03 -8.08
CA ILE A 80 -9.93 -25.39 -9.45
C ILE A 80 -8.43 -25.72 -9.55
N ARG A 81 -7.57 -24.94 -8.87
CA ARG A 81 -6.13 -25.23 -8.83
C ARG A 81 -5.80 -26.54 -8.12
N LYS A 82 -6.51 -26.90 -7.04
CA LYS A 82 -6.33 -28.19 -6.36
C LYS A 82 -6.64 -29.34 -7.32
N GLU A 83 -7.74 -29.26 -8.05
CA GLU A 83 -8.13 -30.28 -9.04
C GLU A 83 -7.18 -30.32 -10.25
N MET A 84 -6.70 -29.16 -10.74
CA MET A 84 -5.65 -29.10 -11.76
C MET A 84 -4.36 -29.78 -11.30
N ASN A 85 -3.96 -29.57 -10.05
CA ASN A 85 -2.80 -30.23 -9.46
C ASN A 85 -3.04 -31.73 -9.27
N LYS A 86 -4.24 -32.15 -8.87
CA LYS A 86 -4.63 -33.56 -8.78
C LYS A 86 -4.50 -34.23 -10.15
N ARG A 87 -5.06 -33.64 -11.20
CA ARG A 87 -4.91 -34.09 -12.59
C ARG A 87 -3.44 -34.27 -12.97
N TYR A 88 -2.60 -33.26 -12.68
CA TYR A 88 -1.17 -33.33 -13.00
C TYR A 88 -0.45 -34.44 -12.22
N LYS A 89 -0.74 -34.62 -10.93
CA LYS A 89 -0.17 -35.70 -10.12
C LYS A 89 -0.58 -37.08 -10.63
N LEU A 90 -1.84 -37.26 -11.00
CA LEU A 90 -2.33 -38.51 -11.60
C LEU A 90 -1.63 -38.80 -12.92
N LEU A 91 -1.48 -37.80 -13.79
CA LEU A 91 -0.75 -37.95 -15.04
C LEU A 91 0.72 -38.35 -14.80
N ARG A 92 1.39 -37.80 -13.78
CA ARG A 92 2.77 -38.19 -13.44
C ARG A 92 2.88 -39.63 -12.91
N LYS A 93 1.82 -40.16 -12.32
CA LYS A 93 1.76 -41.58 -11.91
C LYS A 93 1.46 -42.51 -13.09
N CYS A 94 1.09 -41.97 -14.24
CA CYS A 94 0.83 -42.74 -15.44
C CYS A 94 2.14 -43.09 -16.16
N ASP A 95 2.67 -44.29 -15.92
CA ASP A 95 3.89 -44.84 -16.53
C ASP A 95 3.62 -45.64 -17.83
N GLY A 96 2.34 -45.86 -18.17
CA GLY A 96 1.92 -46.62 -19.35
C GLY A 96 1.87 -48.14 -19.17
N THR A 97 2.12 -48.65 -17.96
CA THR A 97 2.06 -50.09 -17.64
C THR A 97 0.65 -50.53 -17.23
N ARG A 98 0.38 -51.85 -17.27
CA ARG A 98 -0.94 -52.42 -16.94
C ARG A 98 -1.37 -52.15 -15.49
N ASN A 99 -0.42 -52.02 -14.56
CA ASN A 99 -0.67 -51.68 -13.16
C ASN A 99 -1.18 -50.24 -12.95
N THR A 100 -1.19 -49.44 -14.01
CA THR A 100 -1.48 -48.01 -13.95
C THR A 100 -2.81 -47.64 -14.61
N SER A 101 -3.57 -48.64 -15.06
CA SER A 101 -4.89 -48.46 -15.67
C SER A 101 -5.86 -47.66 -14.77
N ALA A 102 -5.88 -47.96 -13.46
CA ALA A 102 -6.72 -47.25 -12.50
C ALA A 102 -6.38 -45.75 -12.39
N PHE A 103 -5.09 -45.40 -12.40
CA PHE A 103 -4.65 -44.00 -12.41
C PHE A 103 -5.02 -43.29 -13.71
N TRP A 104 -5.02 -44.00 -14.84
CA TRP A 104 -5.43 -43.46 -16.13
C TRP A 104 -6.92 -43.12 -16.16
N GLU A 105 -7.77 -44.00 -15.62
CA GLU A 105 -9.21 -43.73 -15.47
C GLU A 105 -9.49 -42.55 -14.54
N GLU A 106 -8.82 -42.49 -13.39
CA GLU A 106 -8.96 -41.37 -12.46
C GLU A 106 -8.46 -40.06 -13.09
N HIS A 107 -7.37 -40.12 -13.87
CA HIS A 107 -6.87 -38.98 -14.64
C HIS A 107 -7.91 -38.49 -15.63
N LYS A 108 -8.54 -39.38 -16.42
CA LYS A 108 -9.61 -39.00 -17.37
C LYS A 108 -10.79 -38.34 -16.65
N ARG A 109 -11.26 -38.93 -15.55
CA ARG A 109 -12.34 -38.37 -14.70
C ARG A 109 -11.97 -36.97 -14.20
N THR A 110 -10.79 -36.82 -13.63
CA THR A 110 -10.31 -35.54 -13.08
C THR A 110 -10.08 -34.50 -14.18
N ARG A 111 -9.60 -34.90 -15.36
CA ARG A 111 -9.45 -34.01 -16.53
C ARG A 111 -10.79 -33.42 -16.96
N ASN A 112 -11.80 -34.28 -17.10
CA ASN A 112 -13.15 -33.85 -17.47
C ASN A 112 -13.77 -32.95 -16.39
N LYS A 113 -13.59 -33.30 -15.11
CA LYS A 113 -14.01 -32.46 -13.96
C LYS A 113 -13.38 -31.07 -14.02
N VAL A 114 -12.06 -30.97 -14.21
CA VAL A 114 -11.34 -29.70 -14.33
C VAL A 114 -11.86 -28.87 -15.51
N THR A 115 -12.08 -29.49 -16.68
CA THR A 115 -12.64 -28.80 -17.84
C THR A 115 -14.04 -28.26 -17.57
N LYS A 116 -14.90 -29.05 -16.92
CA LYS A 116 -16.25 -28.62 -16.51
C LYS A 116 -16.17 -27.41 -15.57
N MET A 117 -15.39 -27.53 -14.49
CA MET A 117 -15.22 -26.45 -13.51
C MET A 117 -14.66 -25.16 -14.14
N LEU A 118 -13.72 -25.27 -15.08
CA LEU A 118 -13.17 -24.10 -15.78
C LEU A 118 -14.23 -23.40 -16.63
N ARG A 119 -15.02 -24.15 -17.39
CA ARG A 119 -16.10 -23.60 -18.23
C ARG A 119 -17.18 -22.93 -17.39
N GLU A 120 -17.60 -23.58 -16.31
CA GLU A 120 -18.59 -23.05 -15.38
C GLU A 120 -18.09 -21.76 -14.71
N ALA A 121 -16.85 -21.76 -14.23
CA ALA A 121 -16.27 -20.59 -13.59
C ALA A 121 -16.08 -19.42 -14.57
N GLU A 122 -15.63 -19.70 -15.79
CA GLU A 122 -15.49 -18.69 -16.85
C GLU A 122 -16.84 -18.08 -17.25
N SER A 123 -17.84 -18.93 -17.50
CA SER A 123 -19.20 -18.49 -17.84
C SER A 123 -19.82 -17.65 -16.72
N THR A 124 -19.73 -18.13 -15.47
CA THR A 124 -20.27 -17.42 -14.29
C THR A 124 -19.58 -16.08 -14.07
N PHE A 125 -18.26 -16.04 -14.25
CA PHE A 125 -17.49 -14.80 -14.13
C PHE A 125 -17.96 -13.76 -15.14
N TRP A 126 -18.01 -14.10 -16.43
CA TRP A 126 -18.43 -13.14 -17.46
C TRP A 126 -19.89 -12.75 -17.32
N LEU A 127 -20.79 -13.68 -17.01
CA LEU A 127 -22.19 -13.38 -16.72
C LEU A 127 -22.31 -12.36 -15.58
N ASN A 128 -21.53 -12.51 -14.51
CA ASN A 128 -21.53 -11.57 -13.40
C ASN A 128 -20.92 -10.21 -13.78
N GLN A 129 -19.95 -10.16 -14.70
CA GLN A 129 -19.42 -8.88 -15.20
C GLN A 129 -20.46 -8.15 -16.05
N PHE A 130 -21.17 -8.85 -16.94
CA PHE A 130 -22.27 -8.27 -17.71
C PHE A 130 -23.41 -7.78 -16.79
N LYS A 131 -23.76 -8.53 -15.74
CA LYS A 131 -24.77 -8.11 -14.75
C LYS A 131 -24.38 -6.84 -13.97
N LYS A 132 -23.09 -6.53 -13.84
CA LYS A 132 -22.61 -5.31 -13.16
C LYS A 132 -22.61 -4.08 -14.08
N ALA A 133 -22.68 -4.27 -15.40
CA ALA A 133 -22.71 -3.16 -16.34
C ALA A 133 -24.03 -2.39 -16.18
N LYS A 134 -23.94 -1.11 -15.83
CA LYS A 134 -25.13 -0.25 -15.66
C LYS A 134 -25.50 0.47 -16.95
N ASN A 135 -24.50 0.81 -17.76
CA ASN A 135 -24.65 1.65 -18.94
C ASN A 135 -24.07 0.93 -20.19
N ALA A 136 -24.48 1.37 -21.38
CA ALA A 136 -23.98 0.82 -22.65
C ALA A 136 -22.44 0.86 -22.77
N LYS A 137 -21.81 1.90 -22.23
CA LYS A 137 -20.34 2.02 -22.18
C LYS A 137 -19.69 0.87 -21.39
N ASP A 138 -20.23 0.50 -20.23
CA ASP A 138 -19.69 -0.57 -19.40
C ASP A 138 -19.88 -1.95 -20.04
N PHE A 139 -21.03 -2.12 -20.72
CA PHE A 139 -21.30 -3.31 -21.52
C PHE A 139 -20.25 -3.48 -22.62
N TRP A 140 -20.03 -2.45 -23.44
CA TRP A 140 -19.04 -2.49 -24.52
C TRP A 140 -17.61 -2.64 -24.01
N ASN A 141 -17.24 -2.01 -22.89
CA ASN A 141 -15.95 -2.25 -22.24
C ASN A 141 -15.79 -3.74 -21.90
N THR A 142 -16.79 -4.36 -21.29
CA THR A 142 -16.78 -5.80 -20.98
C THR A 142 -16.66 -6.65 -22.25
N VAL A 143 -17.38 -6.31 -23.32
CA VAL A 143 -17.27 -7.01 -24.62
C VAL A 143 -15.85 -6.91 -25.19
N THR A 144 -15.24 -5.72 -25.16
CA THR A 144 -13.85 -5.54 -25.60
C THR A 144 -12.85 -6.33 -24.76
N GLU A 145 -13.14 -6.53 -23.46
CA GLU A 145 -12.34 -7.37 -22.59
C GLU A 145 -12.46 -8.85 -22.95
N VAL A 146 -13.69 -9.35 -23.16
CA VAL A 146 -13.97 -10.74 -23.55
C VAL A 146 -13.30 -11.09 -24.87
N MET A 147 -13.44 -10.22 -25.87
CA MET A 147 -12.84 -10.43 -27.19
C MET A 147 -11.32 -10.18 -27.19
N ASN A 148 -10.74 -9.78 -26.05
CA ASN A 148 -9.34 -9.39 -25.93
C ASN A 148 -8.94 -8.31 -26.96
N LEU A 149 -9.89 -7.46 -27.32
CA LEU A 149 -9.73 -6.32 -28.23
C LEU A 149 -9.18 -5.10 -27.48
N HIS A 150 -8.39 -5.34 -26.42
CA HIS A 150 -7.82 -4.26 -25.64
C HIS A 150 -7.14 -3.29 -26.60
N GLN A 151 -7.60 -2.04 -26.56
CA GLN A 151 -7.00 -0.97 -27.33
C GLN A 151 -5.51 -1.00 -27.01
N LYS A 152 -4.67 -1.20 -28.03
CA LYS A 152 -3.24 -0.92 -27.93
C LYS A 152 -3.14 0.43 -27.22
N HIS A 153 -2.36 0.51 -26.13
CA HIS A 153 -2.22 1.72 -25.32
C HIS A 153 -2.35 2.94 -26.21
N LYS A 154 -3.37 3.80 -25.96
CA LYS A 154 -3.58 5.02 -26.74
C LYS A 154 -2.26 5.76 -26.75
N GLN A 155 -1.57 5.71 -27.89
CA GLN A 155 -0.32 6.44 -28.02
C GLN A 155 -0.70 7.91 -27.95
N ILE A 156 0.08 8.69 -27.21
CA ILE A 156 -0.02 10.14 -27.30
C ILE A 156 0.10 10.48 -28.79
N GLY A 157 -0.82 11.31 -29.30
CA GLY A 157 -0.79 11.76 -30.69
C GLY A 157 0.54 12.45 -31.03
N PRO A 158 0.77 12.79 -32.31
CA PRO A 158 1.86 13.68 -32.67
C PRO A 158 1.81 14.96 -31.82
N MET A 159 2.95 15.40 -31.31
CA MET A 159 3.07 16.65 -30.54
C MET A 159 3.86 17.66 -31.34
N GLN A 160 3.62 18.94 -31.10
CA GLN A 160 4.27 20.04 -31.80
C GLN A 160 4.83 21.03 -30.79
N HIS A 161 6.03 21.55 -31.05
CA HIS A 161 6.60 22.63 -30.26
C HIS A 161 5.91 23.95 -30.61
N SER A 162 5.68 24.84 -29.64
CA SER A 162 4.97 26.11 -29.90
C SER A 162 5.65 27.04 -30.91
N SER A 163 6.96 26.86 -31.14
CA SER A 163 7.74 27.65 -32.09
C SER A 163 8.10 26.92 -33.41
N SER A 164 7.77 25.64 -33.58
CA SER A 164 8.10 24.88 -34.78
C SER A 164 6.87 24.26 -35.44
N SER A 165 6.90 24.11 -36.77
CA SER A 165 5.81 23.45 -37.52
C SER A 165 5.94 21.92 -37.56
N GLU A 166 6.96 21.36 -36.91
CA GLU A 166 7.31 19.95 -37.01
C GLU A 166 6.51 19.10 -36.03
N LEU A 167 5.90 18.03 -36.55
CA LEU A 167 5.14 17.06 -35.76
C LEU A 167 6.05 15.94 -35.25
N ILE A 168 6.30 15.97 -33.94
CA ILE A 168 7.08 14.95 -33.24
C ILE A 168 6.22 13.71 -33.01
N THR A 169 6.59 12.62 -33.69
CA THR A 169 5.93 11.32 -33.59
C THR A 169 6.69 10.33 -32.70
N SER A 170 8.00 10.54 -32.51
CA SER A 170 8.88 9.67 -31.73
C SER A 170 8.58 9.74 -30.23
N LYS A 171 8.78 8.63 -29.50
CA LYS A 171 8.52 8.57 -28.05
C LYS A 171 9.52 9.41 -27.25
N THR A 172 10.78 9.37 -27.65
CA THR A 172 11.86 10.13 -27.01
C THR A 172 11.65 11.63 -27.20
N GLY A 173 11.40 12.07 -28.43
CA GLY A 173 11.14 13.49 -28.71
C GLY A 173 9.91 14.04 -27.98
N LYS A 174 8.85 13.22 -27.82
CA LYS A 174 7.69 13.60 -26.99
C LYS A 174 8.06 13.79 -25.51
N ALA A 175 8.92 12.92 -24.97
CA ALA A 175 9.37 13.02 -23.59
C ALA A 175 10.26 14.24 -23.36
N GLU A 176 11.19 14.50 -24.28
CA GLU A 176 12.06 15.69 -24.29
C GLU A 176 11.22 16.96 -24.34
N LEU A 177 10.27 17.05 -25.27
CA LEU A 177 9.37 18.20 -25.40
C LEU A 177 8.59 18.49 -24.11
N ILE A 178 8.05 17.45 -23.46
CA ILE A 178 7.33 17.58 -22.20
C ILE A 178 8.28 18.02 -21.09
N ASN A 179 9.46 17.42 -21.00
CA ASN A 179 10.47 17.75 -20.00
C ASN A 179 10.91 19.21 -20.12
N ASP A 180 11.22 19.66 -21.34
CA ASP A 180 11.62 21.04 -21.62
C ASP A 180 10.55 22.04 -21.22
N PHE A 181 9.27 21.71 -21.47
CA PHE A 181 8.16 22.55 -21.01
C PHE A 181 8.14 22.69 -19.49
N PHE A 182 8.22 21.57 -18.74
CA PHE A 182 8.10 21.60 -17.27
C PHE A 182 9.35 22.15 -16.58
N VAL A 183 10.56 21.93 -17.12
CA VAL A 183 11.79 22.55 -16.61
C VAL A 183 11.75 24.06 -16.77
N ASN A 184 11.23 24.55 -17.89
CA ASN A 184 11.23 25.97 -18.21
C ASN A 184 9.96 26.71 -17.80
N ILE A 185 8.91 26.03 -17.32
CA ILE A 185 7.64 26.70 -16.96
C ILE A 185 7.85 27.79 -15.91
N GLY A 186 8.72 27.54 -14.93
CA GLY A 186 9.05 28.51 -13.88
C GLY A 186 9.80 29.73 -14.42
N LYS A 187 10.82 29.49 -15.27
CA LYS A 187 11.58 30.57 -15.93
C LYS A 187 10.68 31.40 -16.85
N ASN A 188 9.94 30.73 -17.74
CA ASN A 188 9.03 31.38 -18.68
C ASN A 188 7.93 32.20 -17.97
N LEU A 189 7.46 31.75 -16.80
CA LEU A 189 6.50 32.49 -15.99
C LEU A 189 7.17 33.67 -15.28
N ALA A 190 8.35 33.46 -14.69
CA ALA A 190 9.13 34.51 -14.06
C ALA A 190 9.46 35.63 -15.07
N ASP A 191 9.97 35.29 -16.26
CA ASP A 191 10.31 36.25 -17.31
C ASP A 191 9.09 37.04 -17.81
N LYS A 192 7.91 36.41 -17.84
CA LYS A 192 6.64 37.11 -18.13
C LYS A 192 6.24 38.11 -17.04
N HIS A 193 6.60 37.85 -15.78
CA HIS A 193 6.24 38.70 -14.65
C HIS A 193 7.31 39.73 -14.26
N HIS A 194 8.59 39.54 -14.62
CA HIS A 194 9.69 40.47 -14.34
C HIS A 194 9.66 41.77 -15.18
N ARG A 195 8.74 41.91 -16.16
CA ARG A 195 8.48 43.20 -16.82
C ARG A 195 7.65 44.18 -15.99
N ARG A 196 7.23 43.84 -14.77
CA ARG A 196 6.82 44.83 -13.78
C ARG A 196 8.00 45.07 -12.85
N GLU A 197 8.83 46.04 -13.20
CA GLU A 197 9.91 46.50 -12.34
C GLU A 197 9.33 46.97 -11.00
N HIS A 198 9.43 46.13 -9.98
CA HIS A 198 9.66 46.62 -8.63
C HIS A 198 11.08 46.22 -8.27
N LYS A 199 11.96 47.22 -8.15
CA LYS A 199 13.28 47.11 -7.52
C LYS A 199 13.10 46.46 -6.14
N ALA A 200 13.28 45.14 -6.05
CA ALA A 200 13.32 44.44 -4.78
C ALA A 200 14.77 44.39 -4.32
N GLN A 201 15.05 45.06 -3.20
CA GLN A 201 16.30 44.96 -2.48
C GLN A 201 16.63 43.49 -2.19
N THR A 202 17.84 43.09 -2.56
CA THR A 202 18.47 41.82 -2.18
C THR A 202 18.55 41.76 -0.66
N THR A 203 17.59 41.11 -0.03
CA THR A 203 17.70 40.65 1.36
C THR A 203 17.94 39.15 1.32
N ASP A 204 18.94 38.75 2.08
CA ASP A 204 19.54 37.42 2.14
C ASP A 204 18.48 36.33 2.37
N LEU A 205 18.37 35.38 1.43
CA LEU A 205 17.39 34.27 1.46
C LEU A 205 17.70 33.23 2.56
N SER A 206 18.81 33.39 3.28
CA SER A 206 19.22 32.54 4.40
C SER A 206 18.22 32.55 5.56
N ASP A 207 17.51 33.66 5.80
CA ASP A 207 16.72 33.84 7.04
C ASP A 207 15.33 33.17 7.04
N PHE A 208 14.84 32.67 5.89
CA PHE A 208 13.46 32.20 5.75
C PHE A 208 13.25 30.68 5.78
N TYR A 209 14.32 29.87 5.85
CA TYR A 209 14.20 28.41 5.84
C TYR A 209 14.62 27.75 7.17
N ASN A 210 14.11 28.24 8.29
CA ASN A 210 14.02 27.41 9.48
C ASN A 210 12.89 26.39 9.27
N ARG A 211 13.22 25.19 8.78
CA ARG A 211 12.28 24.08 8.75
C ARG A 211 12.01 23.64 10.18
N VAL A 212 11.10 24.33 10.86
CA VAL A 212 10.59 23.92 12.17
C VAL A 212 9.79 22.64 11.94
N THR A 213 10.43 21.50 12.16
CA THR A 213 9.71 20.23 12.24
C THR A 213 8.98 20.28 13.57
N PRO A 214 7.64 20.34 13.59
CA PRO A 214 6.95 20.41 14.85
C PRO A 214 7.26 19.10 15.60
N THR A 215 7.71 19.25 16.83
CA THR A 215 8.17 18.15 17.68
C THR A 215 7.19 18.06 18.83
N ILE A 216 6.61 16.88 19.04
CA ILE A 216 5.72 16.65 20.18
C ILE A 216 6.63 16.40 21.38
N SER A 217 6.61 17.32 22.34
CA SER A 217 7.44 17.26 23.55
C SER A 217 6.85 16.38 24.65
N ASP A 218 5.55 16.10 24.61
CA ASP A 218 4.88 15.28 25.61
C ASP A 218 3.84 14.36 24.94
N LEU A 219 4.12 13.04 24.97
CA LEU A 219 3.24 12.01 24.43
C LEU A 219 2.68 11.20 25.60
N SER A 220 1.54 11.64 26.15
CA SER A 220 0.84 10.81 27.13
C SER A 220 0.18 9.63 26.42
N THR A 221 0.73 8.43 26.57
CA THR A 221 0.12 7.22 26.04
C THR A 221 -0.87 6.62 27.02
N CYS A 222 -2.13 6.56 26.61
CA CYS A 222 -3.17 5.87 27.36
C CYS A 222 -3.28 4.42 26.85
N LYS A 223 -3.01 3.43 27.72
CA LYS A 223 -3.12 1.99 27.38
C LYS A 223 -4.49 1.65 26.78
N LEU A 224 -5.56 2.25 27.29
CA LEU A 224 -6.93 2.04 26.79
C LEU A 224 -7.10 2.56 25.35
N LYS A 225 -6.47 3.68 25.03
CA LYS A 225 -6.50 4.24 23.67
C LYS A 225 -5.75 3.33 22.71
N LEU A 226 -4.56 2.88 23.09
CA LEU A 226 -3.75 1.94 22.32
C LEU A 226 -4.49 0.63 22.05
N ALA A 227 -5.17 0.06 23.06
CA ALA A 227 -6.04 -1.10 22.91
C ALA A 227 -7.15 -0.84 21.87
N SER A 228 -7.83 0.30 21.97
CA SER A 228 -8.91 0.65 21.05
C SER A 228 -8.45 0.80 19.60
N ASP A 229 -7.19 1.22 19.42
CA ASP A 229 -6.63 1.48 18.10
C ASP A 229 -6.02 0.22 17.48
N LEU A 230 -5.43 -0.68 18.28
CA LEU A 230 -5.07 -2.04 17.85
C LEU A 230 -6.30 -2.80 17.31
N ASN A 231 -7.44 -2.70 17.98
CA ASN A 231 -8.69 -3.32 17.53
C ASN A 231 -9.25 -2.74 16.22
N LYS A 232 -8.87 -1.51 15.85
CA LYS A 232 -9.29 -0.86 14.59
C LYS A 232 -8.33 -1.14 13.43
N LEU A 233 -7.22 -1.84 13.67
CA LEU A 233 -6.26 -2.15 12.62
C LEU A 233 -6.91 -2.99 11.52
N LYS A 234 -6.54 -2.66 10.27
CA LYS A 234 -7.02 -3.39 9.10
C LYS A 234 -6.03 -4.52 8.78
N PRO A 235 -6.36 -5.80 9.01
CA PRO A 235 -5.39 -6.90 8.94
C PRO A 235 -4.82 -7.15 7.54
N ARG A 236 -5.48 -6.65 6.48
CA ARG A 236 -5.03 -6.83 5.08
C ARG A 236 -4.12 -5.71 4.58
N LYS A 237 -3.66 -4.82 5.46
CA LYS A 237 -2.73 -3.75 5.10
C LYS A 237 -1.32 -4.30 4.89
N ALA A 238 -0.55 -3.58 4.07
CA ALA A 238 0.84 -3.93 3.81
C ALA A 238 1.67 -3.71 5.09
N ALA A 239 2.66 -4.57 5.29
CA ALA A 239 3.65 -4.40 6.35
C ALA A 239 4.55 -3.19 6.06
N GLY A 240 5.12 -2.63 7.12
CA GLY A 240 6.18 -1.63 7.04
C GLY A 240 7.55 -2.25 6.70
N PRO A 241 8.62 -1.44 6.79
CA PRO A 241 10.00 -1.93 6.60
C PRO A 241 10.42 -2.96 7.67
N ASP A 242 9.77 -2.94 8.84
CA ASP A 242 9.88 -3.93 9.93
C ASP A 242 9.39 -5.33 9.52
N GLY A 243 8.58 -5.46 8.46
CA GLY A 243 8.02 -6.73 8.03
C GLY A 243 6.95 -7.31 8.98
N ILE A 244 6.52 -6.56 10.00
CA ILE A 244 5.42 -6.93 10.88
C ILE A 244 4.10 -6.59 10.18
N GLN A 245 3.21 -7.58 10.05
CA GLN A 245 1.93 -7.37 9.38
C GLN A 245 0.91 -6.79 10.36
N ALA A 246 0.00 -5.93 9.87
CA ALA A 246 -1.11 -5.46 10.69
C ALA A 246 -1.95 -6.62 11.26
N LYS A 247 -2.00 -7.76 10.56
CA LYS A 247 -2.65 -8.98 11.04
C LYS A 247 -1.93 -9.60 12.24
N ASP A 248 -0.61 -9.50 12.32
CA ASP A 248 0.16 -10.03 13.46
C ASP A 248 -0.27 -9.33 14.76
N LEU A 249 -0.36 -8.00 14.71
CA LEU A 249 -0.83 -7.17 15.83
C LEU A 249 -2.30 -7.43 16.18
N VAL A 250 -3.16 -7.64 15.18
CA VAL A 250 -4.58 -7.96 15.41
C VAL A 250 -4.74 -9.29 16.14
N VAL A 251 -3.94 -10.32 15.81
CA VAL A 251 -4.04 -11.62 16.47
C VAL A 251 -3.38 -11.62 17.85
N ALA A 252 -2.29 -10.86 18.00
CA ALA A 252 -1.67 -10.61 19.29
C ALA A 252 -2.59 -9.86 20.28
N GLY A 253 -3.56 -9.11 19.76
CA GLY A 253 -4.61 -8.48 20.56
C GLY A 253 -4.05 -7.54 21.64
N ASN A 254 -4.70 -7.55 22.81
CA ASN A 254 -4.31 -6.67 23.92
C ASN A 254 -2.99 -7.11 24.59
N SER A 255 -2.55 -8.36 24.44
CA SER A 255 -1.27 -8.84 24.99
C SER A 255 -0.07 -8.13 24.38
N ALA A 256 -0.20 -7.63 23.15
CA ALA A 256 0.86 -6.84 22.51
C ALA A 256 0.89 -5.37 22.96
N ILE A 257 0.06 -4.91 23.91
CA ILE A 257 0.02 -3.49 24.32
C ILE A 257 1.24 -3.10 25.15
N ASP A 258 1.74 -4.00 25.98
CA ASP A 258 2.77 -3.66 26.96
C ASP A 258 4.10 -3.29 26.30
N GLY A 259 4.46 -3.91 25.16
CA GLY A 259 5.65 -3.57 24.38
C GLY A 259 5.61 -2.17 23.73
N PRO A 260 4.63 -1.83 22.88
CA PRO A 260 4.49 -0.47 22.35
C PRO A 260 4.35 0.58 23.45
N ASN A 261 3.74 0.23 24.58
CA ASN A 261 3.65 1.14 25.71
C ASN A 261 5.02 1.44 26.35
N THR A 262 6.04 0.57 26.25
CA THR A 262 7.41 0.91 26.66
C THR A 262 8.10 1.81 25.62
N ILE A 263 7.82 1.63 24.32
CA ILE A 263 8.34 2.50 23.25
C ILE A 263 7.81 3.93 23.37
N PHE A 264 6.51 4.06 23.63
CA PHE A 264 5.83 5.37 23.62
C PHE A 264 5.73 6.04 25.00
N LYS A 265 6.21 5.39 26.07
CA LYS A 265 6.38 6.06 27.35
C LYS A 265 7.57 7.02 27.21
N PRO A 266 7.40 8.31 27.49
CA PRO A 266 8.54 9.19 27.63
C PRO A 266 9.38 8.65 28.80
N THR A 267 10.55 8.10 28.51
CA THR A 267 11.64 8.14 29.49
C THR A 267 11.89 9.63 29.77
N ASP A 268 12.08 10.01 31.03
CA ASP A 268 12.23 11.40 31.51
C ASP A 268 13.40 12.21 30.86
N ARG A 269 14.00 11.71 29.78
CA ARG A 269 15.13 12.27 29.05
C ARG A 269 14.69 12.73 27.66
N LYS A 270 14.16 13.95 27.55
CA LYS A 270 13.96 14.77 26.32
C LYS A 270 14.10 14.01 24.98
N MET A 271 13.16 13.13 24.65
CA MET A 271 13.09 12.49 23.33
C MET A 271 12.17 13.30 22.44
N GLY A 272 12.74 14.21 21.65
CA GLY A 272 11.98 14.89 20.60
C GLY A 272 11.68 13.93 19.45
N ILE A 273 10.43 13.48 19.30
CA ILE A 273 10.02 12.68 18.14
C ILE A 273 9.62 13.65 17.01
N PRO A 274 10.36 13.73 15.89
CA PRO A 274 9.96 14.55 14.77
C PRO A 274 8.65 14.02 14.16
N LEU A 275 7.68 14.91 13.88
CA LEU A 275 6.36 14.55 13.33
C LEU A 275 6.41 13.73 12.03
N SER A 276 7.44 13.93 11.20
CA SER A 276 7.66 13.09 10.01
C SER A 276 7.83 11.61 10.36
N ARG A 277 8.46 11.30 11.49
CA ARG A 277 8.76 9.96 11.99
C ARG A 277 7.59 9.35 12.76
N ALA A 278 6.84 10.16 13.52
CA ALA A 278 5.54 9.75 14.06
C ALA A 278 4.59 9.32 12.93
N VAL A 279 4.58 10.06 11.82
CA VAL A 279 3.79 9.71 10.63
C VAL A 279 4.27 8.43 9.94
N GLU A 280 5.56 8.08 9.97
CA GLU A 280 6.06 6.79 9.44
C GLU A 280 5.67 5.61 10.32
N ILE A 281 5.76 5.76 11.65
CA ILE A 281 5.28 4.77 12.62
C ILE A 281 3.74 4.60 12.52
N ILE A 282 3.01 5.69 12.25
CA ILE A 282 1.52 5.72 12.16
C ILE A 282 1.00 5.31 10.76
N LYS A 283 1.82 5.33 9.71
CA LYS A 283 1.37 5.04 8.32
C LYS A 283 1.00 3.57 8.07
N SER A 284 1.23 2.66 9.02
CA SER A 284 0.73 1.28 8.98
C SER A 284 -0.79 1.16 9.17
N GLY A 285 -1.48 2.22 9.62
CA GLY A 285 -2.94 2.21 9.75
C GLY A 285 -3.51 3.62 9.90
N LYS A 286 -4.12 4.16 8.83
CA LYS A 286 -4.83 5.45 8.87
C LYS A 286 -5.75 5.54 10.10
N LEU A 287 -5.54 6.62 10.87
CA LEU A 287 -6.20 7.11 12.09
C LEU A 287 -5.57 6.66 13.42
N LEU A 288 -4.46 7.31 13.75
CA LEU A 288 -4.12 7.62 15.14
C LEU A 288 -4.10 9.15 15.28
N PHE A 289 -4.94 9.63 16.20
CA PHE A 289 -5.10 11.01 16.69
C PHE A 289 -5.85 12.01 15.77
N SER A 290 -7.09 12.32 16.16
CA SER A 290 -7.67 13.64 15.97
C SER A 290 -7.34 14.44 17.23
N PRO A 291 -6.64 15.59 17.15
CA PRO A 291 -6.76 16.60 18.19
C PRO A 291 -8.21 17.13 18.09
N GLN A 292 -8.89 17.31 19.21
CA GLN A 292 -10.12 18.07 19.20
C GLN A 292 -9.79 19.53 18.86
N LEU A 293 -10.20 19.99 17.67
CA LEU A 293 -10.55 21.39 17.48
C LEU A 293 -12.01 21.45 17.07
N GLY A 294 -12.72 22.40 17.68
CA GLY A 294 -14.18 22.52 17.69
C GLY A 294 -14.85 22.46 16.32
N SER A 295 -16.12 22.07 16.39
CA SER A 295 -17.09 22.00 15.30
C SER A 295 -17.06 23.17 14.31
N LEU A 296 -17.04 22.85 13.02
CA LEU A 296 -17.76 23.61 12.00
C LEU A 296 -18.09 22.70 10.82
N GLN A 297 -19.39 22.47 10.61
CA GLN A 297 -19.95 21.78 9.46
C GLN A 297 -19.64 22.56 8.18
N SER A 298 -19.18 21.88 7.14
CA SER A 298 -19.48 22.27 5.76
C SER A 298 -19.43 21.05 4.83
N ARG A 299 -20.52 20.87 4.08
CA ARG A 299 -20.75 19.85 3.06
C ARG A 299 -19.90 20.14 1.82
N ALA A 300 -19.24 19.12 1.26
CA ALA A 300 -19.02 19.05 -0.19
C ALA A 300 -18.72 17.60 -0.65
N SER A 301 -19.37 17.23 -1.75
CA SER A 301 -19.43 15.91 -2.36
C SER A 301 -18.16 15.51 -3.14
N ALA A 302 -17.95 14.20 -3.27
CA ALA A 302 -16.84 13.57 -3.97
C ALA A 302 -16.95 13.62 -5.51
N THR A 303 -15.82 13.75 -6.20
CA THR A 303 -15.55 13.06 -7.48
C THR A 303 -14.07 12.66 -7.60
N TYR A 304 -13.87 11.40 -7.99
CA TYR A 304 -12.59 10.72 -8.18
C TYR A 304 -11.99 11.10 -9.55
N LEU A 305 -10.78 11.67 -9.59
CA LEU A 305 -9.85 11.54 -10.72
C LEU A 305 -8.42 11.47 -10.17
N GLY A 306 -7.75 10.35 -10.43
CA GLY A 306 -6.39 10.09 -9.96
C GLY A 306 -5.36 10.90 -10.72
N TRP A 307 -4.64 11.76 -9.99
CA TRP A 307 -3.39 12.39 -10.39
C TRP A 307 -2.48 12.39 -9.15
N TYR A 308 -1.25 11.87 -9.29
CA TYR A 308 -0.20 12.05 -8.29
C TYR A 308 0.22 13.53 -8.34
N VAL A 309 -0.23 14.30 -7.36
CA VAL A 309 0.28 15.65 -7.08
C VAL A 309 1.01 15.56 -5.75
N PHE A 310 2.30 15.90 -5.76
CA PHE A 310 3.05 16.19 -4.54
C PHE A 310 2.40 17.44 -3.91
N ILE A 311 1.52 17.22 -2.93
CA ILE A 311 0.91 18.31 -2.16
C ILE A 311 1.86 18.66 -1.03
N GLN A 312 2.46 19.86 -1.11
CA GLN A 312 3.04 20.51 0.07
C GLN A 312 1.92 20.76 1.10
N PRO A 313 2.14 20.47 2.40
CA PRO A 313 1.10 20.71 3.40
C PRO A 313 0.99 22.21 3.70
N ASN A 314 -0.10 22.79 3.18
CA ASN A 314 -0.89 23.93 3.70
C ASN A 314 -0.14 25.02 4.48
N THR A 315 0.23 26.08 3.75
CA THR A 315 0.33 27.45 4.27
C THR A 315 -1.09 28.00 4.47
N VAL A 316 -1.48 28.35 5.69
CA VAL A 316 -2.58 29.31 5.94
C VAL A 316 -1.91 30.59 6.42
N LEU A 317 -1.84 31.58 5.53
CA LEU A 317 -1.52 32.96 5.88
C LEU A 317 -2.72 33.54 6.65
N VAL A 318 -2.57 33.71 7.96
CA VAL A 318 -3.41 34.67 8.70
C VAL A 318 -2.68 36.00 8.63
N VAL A 319 -3.15 36.89 7.74
CA VAL A 319 -2.73 38.30 7.73
C VAL A 319 -3.42 38.98 8.91
N SER A 320 -2.69 39.20 10.00
CA SER A 320 -3.14 40.11 11.06
C SER A 320 -2.91 41.54 10.60
N LYS A 321 -3.98 42.34 10.57
CA LYS A 321 -3.93 43.79 10.34
C LYS A 321 -3.00 44.43 11.40
N PRO A 322 -2.05 45.32 11.04
CA PRO A 322 -1.20 45.98 12.03
C PRO A 322 -2.04 46.92 12.93
N PRO A 323 -1.62 47.13 14.19
CA PRO A 323 -2.31 48.04 15.09
C PRO A 323 -2.25 49.47 14.57
N ALA A 324 -3.37 50.19 14.70
CA ALA A 324 -3.44 51.61 14.40
C ALA A 324 -2.47 52.36 15.33
N ILE A 325 -1.42 52.95 14.76
CA ILE A 325 -0.60 53.95 15.44
C ILE A 325 -1.47 55.19 15.56
N THR A 326 -1.95 55.45 16.77
CA THR A 326 -2.53 56.74 17.15
C THR A 326 -1.41 57.70 17.51
N ARG A 327 -1.47 58.89 16.93
CA ARG A 327 -0.95 60.11 17.55
C ARG A 327 -2.12 61.04 17.75
#